data_AF-A0A3M8SRR5-F1
#
_entry.id   AF-A0A3M8SRR5-F1
#
_cell.length_a   1.000
_cell.length_b   1.000
_cell.length_c   1.000
_cell.angle_alpha   90.00
_cell.angle_beta   90.00
_cell.angle_gamma   90.00
#
_symmetry.space_group_name_H-M   'P 1'
#
loop_
_entity.id
_entity.type
_entity.pdbx_description
1 polymer ?
#
loop_
_entity_poly.entity_id
_entity_poly.type
_entity_poly.pdbx_seq_one_letter_code
_entity_poly.pdbx_strand_id
1 'polypeptide(L)'
;MTGDRRWRCAGLRWSRGSGPVLLWRHPAHGERTSALTPDRPLAFTTGPGRHCTGVRRGARHTPCPDDAELAPSAVSAQCADCARLDRSYSVAADTRGDDPRPYDVYLAWFGPGLVKVGITAAERKGVRLLEQAALSYALLGRGPLMAARRAEAVLGAALGVPDRFPYA
;
A
#
# COMPACT_ATOMS: atom_id res chain seq x y z
N MET A 1 1.89 17.58 27.95
CA MET A 1 1.30 16.91 26.78
C MET A 1 1.34 15.40 27.00
N THR A 2 0.26 14.82 27.52
CA THR A 2 0.09 13.37 27.63
C THR A 2 -0.19 12.82 26.23
N GLY A 3 0.88 12.63 25.45
CA GLY A 3 0.78 11.98 24.13
C GLY A 3 0.05 10.66 24.27
N ASP A 4 -0.99 10.46 23.47
CA ASP A 4 -1.91 9.33 23.59
C ASP A 4 -1.18 7.99 23.55
N ARG A 5 -1.07 7.33 24.71
CA ARG A 5 -0.41 6.03 24.92
C ARG A 5 -1.34 4.88 24.52
N ARG A 6 -1.90 4.94 23.32
CA ARG A 6 -2.82 3.92 22.80
C ARG A 6 -2.22 3.18 21.63
N TRP A 7 -2.69 1.94 21.46
CA TRP A 7 -2.41 1.18 20.26
C TRP A 7 -3.13 1.83 19.08
N ARG A 8 -2.35 2.27 18.08
CA ARG A 8 -2.88 2.85 16.85
C ARG A 8 -2.76 1.85 15.72
N CYS A 9 -3.82 1.72 14.92
CA CYS A 9 -3.78 0.91 13.72
C CYS A 9 -2.81 1.55 12.71
N ALA A 10 -1.84 0.79 12.25
CA ALA A 10 -0.82 1.17 11.27
C ALA A 10 -1.06 0.53 9.90
N GLY A 11 -2.28 0.00 9.68
CA GLY A 11 -2.73 -0.56 8.42
C GLY A 11 -2.64 -2.08 8.35
N LEU A 12 -2.99 -2.58 7.17
CA LEU A 12 -3.09 -4.00 6.84
C LEU A 12 -1.78 -4.52 6.25
N ARG A 13 -1.43 -5.76 6.57
CA ARG A 13 -0.21 -6.43 6.10
C ARG A 13 -0.52 -7.83 5.63
N TRP A 14 0.23 -8.27 4.63
CA TRP A 14 0.24 -9.65 4.16
C TRP A 14 1.67 -10.17 4.14
N SER A 15 1.82 -11.39 4.62
CA SER A 15 3.00 -12.22 4.40
C SER A 15 2.57 -13.54 3.80
N ARG A 16 3.38 -14.03 2.86
CA ARG A 16 3.11 -15.31 2.19
C ARG A 16 3.03 -16.41 3.25
N GLY A 17 1.93 -17.16 3.26
CA GLY A 17 1.70 -18.29 4.17
C GLY A 17 1.10 -17.96 5.54
N SER A 18 0.97 -16.68 5.92
CA SER A 18 0.44 -16.26 7.25
C SER A 18 -0.87 -15.47 7.18
N GLY A 19 -1.37 -15.18 5.98
CA GLY A 19 -2.63 -14.46 5.78
C GLY A 19 -2.55 -12.96 6.10
N PRO A 20 -3.69 -12.25 6.06
CA PRO A 20 -3.74 -10.83 6.40
C PRO A 20 -3.65 -10.60 7.91
N VAL A 21 -2.94 -9.55 8.31
CA VAL A 21 -2.88 -9.09 9.70
C VAL A 21 -3.04 -7.57 9.79
N LEU A 22 -3.78 -7.09 10.79
CA LEU A 22 -3.74 -5.69 11.19
C LEU A 22 -2.49 -5.44 12.03
N LEU A 23 -1.75 -4.40 11.66
CA LEU A 23 -0.58 -3.95 12.38
C LEU A 23 -0.96 -2.84 13.37
N TRP A 24 -0.51 -2.95 14.61
CA TRP A 24 -0.74 -1.97 15.65
C TRP A 24 0.58 -1.41 16.16
N ARG A 25 0.61 -0.13 16.53
CA ARG A 25 1.78 0.56 17.09
C ARG A 25 1.47 1.21 18.41
N HIS A 26 2.44 1.17 19.30
CA HIS A 26 2.42 1.89 20.56
C HIS A 26 3.80 2.49 20.84
N PRO A 27 3.90 3.77 21.23
CA PRO A 27 5.19 4.44 21.46
C PRO A 27 6.10 3.72 22.47
N ALA A 28 5.53 3.14 23.53
CA ALA A 28 6.29 2.46 24.59
C ALA A 28 6.32 0.92 24.47
N HIS A 29 5.47 0.33 23.62
CA HIS A 29 5.30 -1.14 23.56
C HIS A 29 5.61 -1.72 22.17
N GLY A 30 6.03 -0.89 21.22
CA GLY A 30 6.46 -1.33 19.89
C GLY A 30 5.29 -1.72 19.00
N GLU A 31 5.43 -2.87 18.33
CA GLU A 31 4.49 -3.38 17.33
C GLU A 31 3.79 -4.64 17.83
N ARG A 32 2.49 -4.78 17.52
CA ARG A 32 1.77 -6.05 17.64
C ARG A 32 0.90 -6.27 16.41
N THR A 33 0.50 -7.51 16.16
CA THR A 33 -0.40 -7.87 15.04
C THR A 33 -1.68 -8.53 15.53
N SER A 34 -2.75 -8.39 14.74
CA SER A 34 -3.98 -9.15 14.91
C SER A 34 -4.31 -9.86 13.61
N ALA A 35 -4.42 -11.19 13.63
CA ALA A 35 -4.77 -11.97 12.44
C ALA A 35 -6.20 -11.67 11.97
N LEU A 36 -6.35 -11.42 10.68
CA LEU A 36 -7.64 -11.29 10.00
C LEU A 36 -7.95 -12.61 9.28
N THR A 37 -8.27 -13.64 10.06
CA THR A 37 -8.70 -14.92 9.49
C THR A 37 -10.10 -14.78 8.87
N PRO A 38 -10.40 -15.53 7.80
CA PRO A 38 -11.76 -15.62 7.27
C PRO A 38 -12.77 -15.93 8.39
N ASP A 39 -13.99 -15.43 8.23
CA ASP A 39 -15.15 -15.65 9.12
C ASP A 39 -15.00 -15.15 10.57
N ARG A 40 -13.86 -14.56 10.93
CA ARG A 40 -13.67 -13.93 12.25
C ARG A 40 -14.45 -12.61 12.31
N PRO A 41 -15.38 -12.44 13.28
CA PRO A 41 -16.03 -11.15 13.49
C PRO A 41 -15.01 -10.07 13.81
N LEU A 42 -15.09 -8.94 13.09
CA LEU A 42 -14.25 -7.77 13.31
C LEU A 42 -15.08 -6.65 13.91
N ALA A 43 -14.60 -6.10 15.03
CA ALA A 43 -15.13 -4.90 15.65
C ALA A 43 -13.99 -3.91 15.84
N PHE A 44 -14.21 -2.66 15.43
CA PHE A 44 -13.28 -1.57 15.61
C PHE A 44 -14.03 -0.35 16.14
N THR A 45 -13.33 0.44 16.96
CA THR A 45 -13.75 1.80 17.31
C THR A 45 -12.71 2.77 16.79
N THR A 46 -13.13 3.98 16.45
CA THR A 46 -12.22 5.06 16.04
C THR A 46 -11.71 5.80 17.27
N GLY A 47 -10.42 6.10 17.30
CA GLY A 47 -9.82 6.97 18.30
C GLY A 47 -10.22 8.44 18.10
N PRO A 48 -9.69 9.35 18.94
CA PRO A 48 -10.04 10.77 18.91
C PRO A 48 -9.57 11.50 17.64
N GLY A 49 -8.66 10.92 16.87
CA GLY A 49 -8.11 11.53 15.67
C GLY A 49 -7.35 10.54 14.80
N ARG A 50 -6.96 11.00 13.62
CA ARG A 50 -6.09 10.27 12.69
C ARG A 50 -4.69 10.84 12.82
N HIS A 51 -3.68 9.99 12.90
CA HIS A 51 -2.29 10.43 12.99
C HIS A 51 -1.45 9.78 11.89
N CYS A 52 -0.39 10.47 11.51
CA CYS A 52 0.56 10.02 10.52
C CYS A 52 1.18 8.68 10.94
N THR A 53 1.08 7.70 10.05
CA THR A 53 1.62 6.36 10.28
C THR A 53 3.15 6.28 10.17
N GLY A 54 3.82 7.38 9.80
CA GLY A 54 5.26 7.42 9.54
C GLY A 54 5.64 6.73 8.22
N VAL A 55 6.90 6.33 8.08
CA VAL A 55 7.45 5.74 6.84
C VAL A 55 7.86 4.29 7.08
N ARG A 56 7.63 3.42 6.10
CA ARG A 56 8.04 2.00 6.16
C ARG A 56 8.95 1.67 4.98
N ARG A 57 10.11 1.08 5.26
CA ARG A 57 11.06 0.61 4.24
C ARG A 57 11.40 -0.85 4.50
N GLY A 58 10.89 -1.74 3.65
CA GLY A 58 10.98 -3.18 3.89
C GLY A 58 10.38 -3.55 5.25
N ALA A 59 11.18 -4.16 6.11
CA ALA A 59 10.78 -4.48 7.49
C ALA A 59 10.86 -3.27 8.45
N ARG A 60 11.65 -2.24 8.13
CA ARG A 60 11.97 -1.14 9.05
C ARG A 60 10.93 -0.03 9.02
N HIS A 61 10.33 0.27 10.16
CA HIS A 61 9.51 1.46 10.34
C HIS A 61 10.31 2.65 10.85
N THR A 62 9.87 3.86 10.52
CA THR A 62 10.29 5.10 11.15
C THR A 62 9.03 5.89 11.50
N PRO A 63 8.77 6.19 12.79
CA PRO A 63 7.61 6.97 13.19
C PRO A 63 7.68 8.39 12.63
N CYS A 64 6.52 9.04 12.50
CA CYS A 64 6.47 10.46 12.20
C CYS A 64 7.11 11.24 13.35
N PRO A 65 8.11 12.09 13.10
CA PRO A 65 8.79 12.82 14.17
C PRO A 65 7.83 13.77 14.91
N ASP A 66 6.83 14.29 14.21
CA ASP A 66 5.88 15.28 14.74
C ASP A 66 4.57 14.67 15.24
N ASP A 67 4.41 13.34 15.19
CA ASP A 67 3.14 12.64 15.42
C ASP A 67 1.91 13.30 14.73
N ALA A 68 2.15 13.83 13.52
CA ALA A 68 1.25 14.79 12.88
C ALA A 68 -0.19 14.26 12.77
N GLU A 69 -1.15 15.06 13.24
CA GLU A 69 -2.57 14.78 13.04
C GLU A 69 -2.96 14.95 11.57
N LEU A 70 -3.83 14.08 11.09
CA LEU A 70 -4.36 14.08 9.74
C LEU A 70 -5.83 14.48 9.79
N ALA A 71 -6.25 15.28 8.81
CA ALA A 71 -7.67 15.60 8.66
C ALA A 71 -8.52 14.32 8.55
N PRO A 72 -9.75 14.31 9.10
CA PRO A 72 -10.66 13.18 8.95
C PRO A 72 -10.90 12.81 7.47
N SER A 73 -10.94 13.80 6.59
CA SER A 73 -11.12 13.64 5.13
C SER A 73 -9.84 13.30 4.38
N ALA A 74 -8.67 13.27 5.02
CA ALA A 74 -7.42 13.01 4.31
C ALA A 74 -7.36 11.57 3.81
N VAL A 75 -7.24 11.41 2.49
CA VAL A 75 -7.11 10.11 1.82
C VAL A 75 -5.81 9.38 2.22
N SER A 76 -4.75 10.14 2.46
CA SER A 76 -3.44 9.61 2.89
C SER A 76 -3.46 9.16 4.36
N ALA A 77 -2.66 8.14 4.67
CA ALA A 77 -2.32 7.73 6.03
C ALA A 77 -1.02 8.40 6.55
N GLN A 78 -0.46 9.31 5.77
CA GLN A 78 0.80 10.01 6.04
C GLN A 78 0.62 11.52 5.86
N CYS A 79 1.30 12.31 6.70
CA CYS A 79 1.46 13.75 6.49
C CYS A 79 2.32 14.02 5.25
N ALA A 80 2.32 15.28 4.77
CA ALA A 80 3.01 15.66 3.54
C ALA A 80 4.50 15.29 3.53
N ASP A 81 5.21 15.48 4.65
CA ASP A 81 6.64 15.15 4.74
C ASP A 81 6.92 13.65 4.76
N CYS A 82 6.16 12.88 5.53
CA CYS A 82 6.29 11.43 5.52
C CYS A 82 5.93 10.86 4.14
N ALA A 83 4.89 11.37 3.49
CA ALA A 83 4.50 10.97 2.13
C ALA A 83 5.56 11.34 1.08
N ARG A 84 6.23 12.49 1.22
CA ARG A 84 7.34 12.88 0.35
C ARG A 84 8.55 11.96 0.54
N LEU A 85 8.89 11.64 1.79
CA LEU A 85 9.99 10.73 2.13
C LEU A 85 9.72 9.28 1.72
N ASP A 86 8.47 8.84 1.75
CA ASP A 86 8.06 7.52 1.26
C ASP A 86 8.14 7.48 -0.28
N ARG A 87 7.62 8.52 -0.94
CA ARG A 87 7.66 8.65 -2.41
C ARG A 87 9.06 8.68 -2.99
N SER A 88 10.05 9.30 -2.34
CA SER A 88 11.42 9.34 -2.88
C SER A 88 12.05 7.95 -3.06
N TYR A 89 11.54 6.93 -2.36
CA TYR A 89 11.97 5.53 -2.47
C TYR A 89 10.94 4.66 -3.20
N SER A 90 9.86 5.26 -3.67
CA SER A 90 8.83 4.57 -4.42
C SER A 90 9.24 4.45 -5.88
N VAL A 91 9.26 3.22 -6.36
CA VAL A 91 9.35 2.93 -7.79
C VAL A 91 8.10 3.45 -8.54
N ALA A 92 7.01 3.71 -7.81
CA ALA A 92 5.82 4.38 -8.32
C ALA A 92 5.89 5.90 -8.37
N ALA A 93 7.00 6.51 -7.95
CA ALA A 93 7.22 7.94 -8.09
C ALA A 93 8.12 8.30 -9.29
N ASP A 94 8.48 7.33 -10.13
CA ASP A 94 9.39 7.47 -11.27
C ASP A 94 10.78 8.07 -10.93
N THR A 95 11.13 8.11 -9.64
CA THR A 95 12.40 8.64 -9.14
C THR A 95 13.56 7.62 -9.18
N ARG A 96 13.30 6.38 -9.62
CA ARG A 96 14.26 5.27 -9.58
C ARG A 96 14.26 4.47 -10.88
N GLY A 97 14.59 5.14 -11.98
CA GLY A 97 14.59 4.56 -13.33
C GLY A 97 15.62 3.43 -13.54
N ASP A 98 16.58 3.29 -12.63
CA ASP A 98 17.70 2.35 -12.63
C ASP A 98 17.47 1.12 -11.73
N ASP A 99 16.25 0.90 -11.24
CA ASP A 99 15.95 -0.30 -10.44
C ASP A 99 16.19 -1.58 -11.26
N PRO A 100 17.16 -2.44 -10.87
CA PRO A 100 17.53 -3.62 -11.64
C PRO A 100 16.52 -4.76 -11.54
N ARG A 101 15.54 -4.67 -10.63
CA ARG A 101 14.58 -5.75 -10.40
C ARG A 101 13.64 -5.89 -11.60
N PRO A 102 13.23 -7.13 -11.96
CA PRO A 102 12.18 -7.33 -12.94
C PRO A 102 10.81 -6.97 -12.36
N TYR A 103 9.93 -6.46 -13.22
CA TYR A 103 8.56 -6.05 -12.91
C TYR A 103 7.56 -6.86 -13.74
N ASP A 104 6.52 -7.33 -13.07
CA ASP A 104 5.35 -7.94 -13.67
C ASP A 104 4.36 -6.84 -14.08
N VAL A 105 3.83 -6.94 -15.30
CA VAL A 105 2.68 -6.15 -15.79
C VAL A 105 1.45 -7.03 -15.73
N TYR A 106 0.36 -6.54 -15.15
CA TYR A 106 -0.86 -7.30 -14.96
C TYR A 106 -2.12 -6.47 -15.17
N LEU A 107 -3.22 -7.17 -15.43
CA LEU A 107 -4.59 -6.66 -15.25
C LEU A 107 -5.10 -7.19 -13.92
N ALA A 108 -5.65 -6.31 -13.08
CA ALA A 108 -6.31 -6.65 -11.83
C ALA A 108 -7.81 -6.36 -11.94
N TRP A 109 -8.64 -7.31 -11.55
CA TRP A 109 -10.10 -7.21 -11.59
C TRP A 109 -10.66 -7.14 -10.17
N PHE A 110 -11.52 -6.15 -9.93
CA PHE A 110 -12.11 -5.85 -8.61
C PHE A 110 -13.63 -6.04 -8.60
N GLY A 111 -14.24 -6.24 -9.76
CA GLY A 111 -15.68 -6.34 -9.95
C GLY A 111 -16.10 -5.96 -11.36
N PRO A 112 -17.39 -6.12 -11.72
CA PRO A 112 -17.90 -5.71 -13.03
C PRO A 112 -17.52 -4.27 -13.38
N GLY A 113 -16.86 -4.08 -14.53
CA GLY A 113 -16.37 -2.76 -14.98
C GLY A 113 -15.16 -2.20 -14.23
N LEU A 114 -14.66 -2.89 -13.20
CA LEU A 114 -13.53 -2.44 -12.38
C LEU A 114 -12.28 -3.25 -12.70
N VAL A 115 -11.66 -2.93 -13.83
CA VAL A 115 -10.33 -3.44 -14.22
C VAL A 115 -9.30 -2.34 -14.10
N LYS A 116 -8.11 -2.70 -13.64
CA LYS A 116 -6.97 -1.80 -13.51
C LYS A 116 -5.73 -2.46 -14.10
N VAL A 117 -4.93 -1.69 -14.83
CA VAL A 117 -3.58 -2.10 -15.17
C VAL A 117 -2.65 -1.77 -14.00
N GLY A 118 -1.65 -2.60 -13.78
CA GLY A 118 -0.66 -2.33 -12.75
C GLY A 118 0.67 -3.01 -13.02
N ILE A 119 1.71 -2.47 -12.38
CA ILE A 119 3.01 -3.12 -12.29
C ILE A 119 3.38 -3.47 -10.85
N THR A 120 4.19 -4.51 -10.66
CA THR A 120 4.77 -4.86 -9.36
C THR A 120 6.14 -5.49 -9.55
N ALA A 121 7.07 -5.27 -8.63
CA ALA A 121 8.32 -6.03 -8.63
C ALA A 121 8.00 -7.54 -8.54
N ALA A 122 8.60 -8.34 -9.42
CA ALA A 122 8.27 -9.75 -9.59
C ALA A 122 8.53 -10.59 -8.32
N GLU A 123 9.52 -10.18 -7.52
CA GLU A 123 9.83 -10.78 -6.22
C GLU A 123 8.67 -10.73 -5.22
N ARG A 124 7.72 -9.79 -5.43
CA ARG A 124 6.51 -9.69 -4.60
C ARG A 124 5.50 -10.78 -4.89
N LYS A 125 5.67 -11.58 -5.96
CA LYS A 125 4.92 -12.82 -6.26
C LYS A 125 3.41 -12.72 -5.99
N GLY A 126 2.77 -11.64 -6.48
CA GLY A 126 1.32 -11.41 -6.34
C GLY A 126 0.84 -10.83 -4.99
N VAL A 127 1.70 -10.66 -3.98
CA VAL A 127 1.31 -10.03 -2.69
C VAL A 127 0.73 -8.63 -2.88
N ARG A 128 1.26 -7.87 -3.84
CA ARG A 128 0.74 -6.53 -4.18
C ARG A 128 -0.73 -6.56 -4.62
N LEU A 129 -1.18 -7.65 -5.23
CA LEU A 129 -2.56 -7.79 -5.70
C LEU A 129 -3.51 -8.04 -4.54
N LEU A 130 -3.08 -8.86 -3.57
CA LEU A 130 -3.78 -9.05 -2.30
C LEU A 130 -3.88 -7.75 -1.52
N GLU A 131 -2.80 -6.96 -1.48
CA GLU A 131 -2.79 -5.64 -0.83
C GLU A 131 -3.79 -4.66 -1.45
N GLN A 132 -4.10 -4.82 -2.74
CA GLN A 132 -5.08 -3.99 -3.44
C GLN A 132 -6.51 -4.53 -3.30
N ALA A 133 -6.70 -5.73 -2.76
CA ALA A 133 -7.96 -6.47 -2.76
C ALA A 133 -8.49 -6.78 -4.17
N ALA A 134 -7.60 -7.06 -5.12
CA ALA A 134 -7.99 -7.58 -6.42
C ALA A 134 -8.58 -8.99 -6.25
N LEU A 135 -9.77 -9.23 -6.82
CA LEU A 135 -10.46 -10.52 -6.76
C LEU A 135 -9.79 -11.55 -7.69
N SER A 136 -9.26 -11.09 -8.82
CA SER A 136 -8.46 -11.91 -9.74
C SER A 136 -7.49 -11.03 -10.52
N TYR A 137 -6.53 -11.66 -11.20
CA TYR A 137 -5.56 -10.97 -12.04
C TYR A 137 -5.09 -11.83 -13.20
N ALA A 138 -4.61 -11.17 -14.26
CA ALA A 138 -3.95 -11.80 -15.39
C ALA A 138 -2.54 -11.18 -15.58
N LEU A 139 -1.50 -12.02 -15.58
CA LEU A 139 -0.14 -11.60 -15.89
C LEU A 139 -0.02 -11.39 -17.41
N LEU A 140 0.43 -10.22 -17.84
CA LEU A 140 0.64 -9.88 -19.25
C LEU A 140 2.10 -10.06 -19.68
N GLY A 141 3.05 -9.85 -18.76
CA GLY A 141 4.46 -9.99 -19.07
C GLY A 141 5.37 -9.57 -17.91
N ARG A 142 6.67 -9.80 -18.09
CA ARG A 142 7.73 -9.45 -17.14
C ARG A 142 8.88 -8.76 -17.86
N GLY A 143 9.40 -7.68 -17.29
CA GLY A 143 10.55 -6.98 -17.87
C GLY A 143 11.14 -5.90 -16.95
N PRO A 144 12.11 -5.12 -17.44
CA PRO A 144 12.66 -3.98 -16.70
C PRO A 144 11.59 -2.94 -16.36
N LEU A 145 11.80 -2.18 -15.29
CA LEU A 145 10.86 -1.18 -14.78
C LEU A 145 10.32 -0.24 -15.88
N MET A 146 11.21 0.36 -16.68
CA MET A 146 10.80 1.32 -17.72
C MET A 146 10.01 0.67 -18.85
N ALA A 147 10.26 -0.60 -19.16
CA ALA A 147 9.46 -1.35 -20.13
C ALA A 147 8.05 -1.65 -19.56
N ALA A 148 7.98 -2.07 -18.30
CA ALA A 148 6.72 -2.31 -17.60
C ALA A 148 5.87 -1.03 -17.50
N ARG A 149 6.48 0.12 -17.18
CA ARG A 149 5.83 1.44 -17.17
C ARG A 149 5.27 1.84 -18.53
N ARG A 150 6.05 1.66 -19.60
CA ARG A 150 5.56 1.93 -20.96
C ARG A 150 4.38 1.04 -21.32
N ALA A 151 4.42 -0.24 -20.96
CA ALA A 151 3.29 -1.14 -21.16
C ALA A 151 2.05 -0.69 -20.39
N GLU A 152 2.18 -0.32 -19.11
CA GLU A 152 1.09 0.23 -18.29
C GLU A 152 0.47 1.48 -18.93
N ALA A 153 1.31 2.44 -19.36
CA ALA A 153 0.85 3.66 -20.01
C ALA A 153 0.15 3.40 -21.35
N VAL A 154 0.68 2.48 -22.17
CA VAL A 154 0.05 2.10 -23.46
C VAL A 154 -1.29 1.42 -23.23
N LEU A 155 -1.40 0.51 -22.26
CA LEU A 155 -2.66 -0.15 -21.92
C LEU A 155 -3.70 0.87 -21.43
N GLY A 156 -3.28 1.86 -20.64
CA GLY A 156 -4.15 2.95 -20.21
C GLY A 156 -4.63 3.81 -21.36
N ALA A 157 -3.72 4.26 -22.23
CA ALA A 157 -4.06 5.16 -23.32
C ALA A 157 -4.82 4.47 -24.47
N ALA A 158 -4.43 3.24 -24.83
CA ALA A 158 -4.97 2.55 -26.00
C ALA A 158 -6.24 1.73 -25.69
N LEU A 159 -6.37 1.20 -24.47
CA LEU A 159 -7.49 0.33 -24.07
C LEU A 159 -8.40 0.95 -23.01
N GLY A 160 -8.11 2.16 -22.55
CA GLY A 160 -8.90 2.85 -21.51
C GLY A 160 -8.87 2.15 -20.15
N VAL A 161 -7.87 1.30 -19.89
CA VAL A 161 -7.75 0.59 -18.62
C VAL A 161 -6.98 1.46 -17.62
N PRO A 162 -7.60 1.98 -16.54
CA PRO A 162 -6.93 2.90 -15.64
C PRO A 162 -5.81 2.23 -14.83
N ASP A 163 -4.81 3.00 -14.40
CA ASP A 163 -3.77 2.59 -13.45
C ASP A 163 -4.15 2.90 -11.98
N ARG A 164 -5.21 3.71 -11.79
CA ARG A 164 -5.80 4.10 -10.50
C ARG A 164 -7.30 4.33 -10.62
N PHE A 165 -8.05 3.97 -9.59
CA PHE A 165 -9.44 4.40 -9.47
C PHE A 165 -9.51 5.80 -8.89
N PRO A 166 -10.43 6.66 -9.37
CA PRO A 166 -10.70 7.94 -8.73
C PRO A 166 -11.22 7.69 -7.31
N TYR A 167 -10.83 8.56 -6.39
CA TYR A 167 -11.46 8.62 -5.08
C TYR A 167 -12.87 9.18 -5.24
N ALA A 168 -13.85 8.58 -4.58
CA ALA A 168 -15.21 9.11 -4.47
C ALA A 168 -15.27 10.25 -3.46
#